data_AF-A0A0G0B2R0-F1
#
_entry.id   AF-A0A0G0B2R0-F1
#
_cell.length_a   1.000
_cell.length_b   1.000
_cell.length_c   1.000
_cell.angle_alpha   90.00
_cell.angle_beta   90.00
_cell.angle_gamma   90.00
#
_symmetry.space_group_name_H-M   'P 1'
#
loop_
_entity.id
_entity.type
_entity.pdbx_description
1 polymer ?
#
loop_
_entity_poly.entity_id
_entity_poly.type
_entity_poly.pdbx_seq_one_letter_code
_entity_poly.pdbx_strand_id
1 'polypeptide(L)' 'MGIFVKNKKYSFDDIVEICDKNGLTTVDCLKDENMVSVEEYEDGELGGECLFEFHQIKNDIFKLTW' A
#
# COMPACT_ATOMS: atom_id res chain seq x y z
N MET A 1 -8.19 -6.11 -14.23
CA MET A 1 -6.84 -6.36 -13.70
C MET A 1 -6.83 -5.80 -12.29
N GLY A 2 -6.50 -6.61 -11.28
CA GLY A 2 -6.30 -6.09 -9.91
C GLY A 2 -4.91 -5.47 -9.82
N ILE A 3 -4.80 -4.27 -9.24
CA ILE A 3 -3.53 -3.54 -9.05
C ILE A 3 -2.58 -4.39 -8.19
N PHE A 4 -3.12 -5.02 -7.14
CA PHE A 4 -2.40 -5.95 -6.28
C PHE A 4 -3.04 -7.35 -6.28
N VAL A 5 -2.20 -8.36 -6.03
CA VAL A 5 -2.56 -9.78 -5.92
C VAL A 5 -2.44 -10.26 -4.47
N LYS A 6 -3.54 -10.78 -3.91
CA LYS A 6 -3.70 -11.16 -2.49
C LYS A 6 -2.69 -12.18 -1.93
N ASN A 7 -2.19 -13.08 -2.79
CA ASN A 7 -1.25 -14.14 -2.38
C ASN A 7 0.21 -13.84 -2.75
N LYS A 8 0.50 -12.66 -3.29
CA LYS A 8 1.86 -12.21 -3.56
C LYS A 8 2.41 -11.45 -2.36
N LYS A 9 3.73 -11.52 -2.18
CA LYS A 9 4.49 -10.73 -1.22
C LYS A 9 5.12 -9.55 -1.95
N TYR A 10 5.17 -8.41 -1.28
CA TYR A 10 5.71 -7.16 -1.83
C TYR A 10 6.74 -6.61 -0.86
N SER A 11 7.79 -5.99 -1.38
CA SER A 11 8.59 -5.03 -0.59
C SER A 11 7.85 -3.71 -0.48
N PHE A 12 8.30 -2.82 0.41
CA PHE A 12 7.75 -1.46 0.46
C PHE A 12 7.95 -0.75 -0.89
N ASP A 13 9.15 -0.87 -1.47
CA ASP A 13 9.48 -0.27 -2.76
C ASP A 13 8.59 -0.79 -3.90
N ASP A 14 8.26 -2.09 -3.91
CA ASP A 14 7.32 -2.66 -4.89
C ASP A 14 5.93 -1.99 -4.77
N ILE A 15 5.45 -1.77 -3.53
CA ILE A 15 4.14 -1.15 -3.29
C ILE A 15 4.17 0.28 -3.81
N VAL A 16 5.20 1.06 -3.44
CA VAL A 16 5.36 2.46 -3.88
C VAL A 16 5.42 2.56 -5.40
N GLU A 17 6.23 1.73 -6.07
CA GLU A 17 6.33 1.73 -7.53
C GLU A 17 5.00 1.40 -8.22
N ILE A 18 4.24 0.45 -7.67
CA ILE A 18 2.92 0.09 -8.21
C ILE A 18 1.95 1.25 -8.01
N CYS A 19 1.95 1.88 -6.83
CA CYS A 19 1.09 3.02 -6.53
C CYS A 19 1.36 4.19 -7.48
N ASP A 20 2.63 4.58 -7.66
CA ASP A 20 3.03 5.67 -8.56
C ASP A 20 2.57 5.43 -10.01
N LYS A 21 2.72 4.21 -10.52
CA LYS A 21 2.27 3.82 -11.87
C LYS A 21 0.75 3.85 -12.04
N ASN A 22 -0.02 3.82 -10.94
CA ASN A 22 -1.49 3.81 -10.95
C ASN A 22 -2.09 5.11 -10.41
N GLY A 23 -1.29 6.12 -10.09
CA GLY A 23 -1.77 7.38 -9.52
C GLY A 23 -2.35 7.22 -8.11
N LEU A 24 -1.79 6.30 -7.32
CA LEU A 24 -2.13 6.07 -5.93
C LEU A 24 -1.01 6.54 -5.02
N THR A 25 -1.30 6.68 -3.73
CA THR A 25 -0.33 7.04 -2.71
C THR A 25 -0.23 5.97 -1.64
N THR A 26 0.92 5.90 -0.97
CA THR A 26 1.15 5.02 0.19
C THR A 26 1.18 5.83 1.47
N VAL A 27 0.42 5.41 2.48
CA VAL A 27 0.50 5.93 3.85
C VAL A 27 1.25 4.93 4.71
N ASP A 28 2.39 5.36 5.23
CA ASP A 28 3.25 4.55 6.09
C ASP A 28 2.77 4.60 7.55
N CYS A 29 2.11 3.52 7.98
CA CYS A 29 1.67 3.30 9.36
C CYS A 29 2.58 2.29 10.08
N LEU A 30 3.81 2.07 9.61
CA LEU A 30 4.70 1.01 10.09
C LEU A 30 5.06 1.12 11.57
N LYS A 31 5.22 2.34 12.11
CA LYS A 31 5.66 2.56 13.49
C LYS A 31 4.63 2.15 14.53
N ASP A 32 3.34 2.30 14.21
CA ASP A 32 2.26 2.09 15.15
C ASP A 32 1.54 0.76 14.91
N GLU A 33 1.43 0.34 13.64
CA GLU A 33 0.56 -0.78 13.27
C GLU A 33 1.27 -1.87 12.43
N ASN A 34 2.55 -1.68 12.07
CA ASN A 34 3.27 -2.54 11.12
C ASN A 34 2.53 -2.68 9.77
N MET A 35 1.92 -1.60 9.30
CA MET A 35 1.09 -1.60 8.10
C MET A 35 1.49 -0.51 7.10
N VAL A 36 1.09 -0.74 5.85
CA VAL A 36 1.11 0.25 4.78
C VAL A 36 -0.28 0.28 4.16
N SER A 37 -0.89 1.44 4.12
CA SER A 37 -2.17 1.66 3.45
C SER A 37 -1.94 2.30 2.10
N VAL A 38 -2.78 1.98 1.13
CA VAL A 38 -2.78 2.60 -0.19
C VAL A 38 -4.09 3.34 -0.37
N GLU A 39 -3.98 4.62 -0.72
CA GLU A 39 -5.09 5.54 -0.83
C GLU A 39 -5.12 6.20 -2.22
N GLU A 40 -6.30 6.69 -2.62
CA GLU A 40 -6.41 7.60 -3.74
C GLU A 40 -5.97 9.02 -3.34
N TYR A 41 -5.50 9.79 -4.32
CA TYR A 41 -5.41 11.24 -4.15
C TYR A 41 -6.81 11.84 -4.23
N GLU A 42 -7.18 12.66 -3.25
CA GLU A 42 -8.42 13.43 -3.26
C GLU A 42 -8.08 14.89 -3.58
N ASP A 43 -8.56 15.40 -4.73
CA ASP A 43 -8.27 16.76 -5.22
C ASP A 43 -6.76 17.14 -5.27
N GLY A 44 -5.89 16.13 -5.45
CA GLY A 44 -4.43 16.32 -5.49
C GLY A 44 -3.74 16.32 -4.13
N GLU A 45 -4.48 16.09 -3.05
CA GLU A 45 -3.99 15.97 -1.68
C GLU A 45 -4.03 14.50 -1.21
N LEU A 46 -3.23 14.20 -0.18
CA LEU A 46 -3.23 12.89 0.50
C LEU A 46 -4.47 12.77 1.40
N GLY A 47 -5.07 11.58 1.48
CA GLY A 47 -6.16 11.29 2.42
C GLY A 47 -7.49 10.89 1.80
N GLY A 48 -7.50 10.42 0.54
CA GLY A 48 -8.68 9.82 -0.07
C GLY A 48 -9.06 8.47 0.56
N GLU A 49 -9.96 7.73 -0.10
CA GLU A 49 -10.40 6.43 0.40
C GLU A 49 -9.24 5.41 0.43
N CYS A 50 -9.12 4.66 1.53
CA CYS A 50 -8.21 3.53 1.63
C CYS A 50 -8.69 2.40 0.72
N LEU A 51 -7.88 2.05 -0.27
CA LEU A 51 -8.18 1.02 -1.26
C LEU A 51 -7.59 -0.34 -0.91
N PHE A 52 -6.38 -0.34 -0.32
CA PHE A 52 -5.65 -1.56 -0.01
C PHE A 52 -4.88 -1.42 1.29
N GLU A 53 -4.80 -2.52 2.03
CA GLU A 53 -4.01 -2.57 3.25
C GLU A 53 -3.00 -3.71 3.20
N PHE A 54 -1.77 -3.40 3.60
CA PHE A 54 -0.66 -4.34 3.65
C PHE A 54 -0.16 -4.48 5.07
N HIS A 55 -0.13 -5.70 5.57
CA HIS A 55 0.56 -6.01 6.83
C HIS A 55 2.00 -6.44 6.55
N GLN A 56 2.92 -5.89 7.34
CA GLN A 56 4.30 -6.38 7.37
C GLN A 56 4.33 -7.73 8.09
N ILE A 57 4.78 -8.77 7.38
CA ILE A 57 4.90 -10.14 7.91
C ILE A 57 6.36 -10.52 8.24
N LYS A 58 7.32 -9.76 7.70
CA LYS A 58 8.76 -9.86 7.97
C LYS A 58 9.42 -8.56 7.53
N ASN A 59 10.63 -8.27 8.00
CA ASN A 59 11.39 -7.08 7.62
C ASN A 59 11.33 -6.81 6.10
N ASP A 60 10.71 -5.69 5.72
CA ASP A 60 10.45 -5.26 4.33
C ASP A 60 9.68 -6.29 3.46
N ILE A 61 8.82 -7.10 4.07
CA ILE A 61 7.94 -8.03 3.37
C ILE A 61 6.51 -7.83 3.85
N PHE A 62 5.68 -7.45 2.90
CA PHE A 62 4.30 -7.09 3.07
C PHE A 62 3.36 -8.04 2.35
N LYS A 63 2.16 -8.22 2.89
CA LYS A 63 1.11 -9.01 2.27
C LYS A 63 -0.21 -8.25 2.34
N LEU A 64 -0.92 -8.25 1.21
CA LEU A 64 -2.25 -7.68 1.10
C LEU A 64 -3.22 -8.42 2.03
N THR A 65 -3.85 -7.67 2.93
CA THR A 65 -4.83 -8.17 3.89
C THR A 65 -6.25 -7.85 3.43
N TRP A 66 -6.48 -6.61 3.01
CA TRP A 66 -7.74 -6.10 2.49
C TRP A 66 -7.53 -5.58 1.07
#